data_AF-A0A0T5XCM4-F1
#
_entry.id   AF-A0A0T5XCM4-F1
#
_cell.length_a   1.000
_cell.length_b   1.000
_cell.length_c   1.000
_cell.angle_alpha   90.00
_cell.angle_beta   90.00
_cell.angle_gamma   90.00
#
_symmetry.space_group_name_H-M   'P 1'
#
loop_
_entity.id
_entity.type
_entity.pdbx_description
1 polymer ?
#
loop_
_entity_poly.entity_id
_entity_poly.type
_entity_poly.pdbx_seq_one_letter_code
_entity_poly.pdbx_strand_id
1 'polypeptide(L)' 'MFGSIPDVNVQALLALALFMVSLMIARIINNITSKKWPGGTLWVFYLRVLLGFTLAASAIMGFYAFAGISIINTR' A
#
# COMPACT_ATOMS: atom_id res chain seq x y z
N MET A 1 8.07 21.16 14.64
CA MET A 1 6.93 21.57 13.79
C MET A 1 6.00 20.37 13.51
N PHE A 2 5.51 19.65 14.53
CA PHE A 2 4.56 18.52 14.37
C PHE A 2 3.46 18.51 15.45
N GLY A 3 3.14 19.67 16.04
CA GLY A 3 2.32 19.76 17.26
C GLY A 3 0.80 19.63 17.08
N SER A 4 0.26 19.41 15.88
CA SER A 4 -1.20 19.41 15.65
C SER A 4 -1.62 18.84 14.30
N ILE A 5 -0.97 17.77 13.82
CA ILE A 5 -1.48 17.08 12.61
C ILE A 5 -2.50 16.05 13.11
N PRO A 6 -3.78 16.10 12.66
CA PRO A 6 -4.75 15.08 13.01
C PRO A 6 -4.24 13.69 12.61
N ASP A 7 -4.39 12.70 13.50
CA ASP A 7 -3.93 11.33 13.25
C ASP A 7 -4.55 10.73 11.97
N VAL A 8 -5.76 11.17 11.64
CA VAL A 8 -6.47 10.84 10.39
C VAL A 8 -5.70 11.30 9.15
N ASN A 9 -5.05 12.46 9.18
CA ASN A 9 -4.25 12.97 8.06
C ASN A 9 -2.96 12.16 7.89
N VAL A 10 -2.33 11.76 9.00
CA VAL A 10 -1.17 10.85 8.99
C VAL A 10 -1.58 9.49 8.42
N GLN A 11 -2.74 8.98 8.82
CA GLN A 11 -3.30 7.74 8.30
C GLN A 11 -3.60 7.82 6.79
N ALA A 12 -4.16 8.93 6.32
CA ALA A 12 -4.37 9.17 4.89
C ALA A 12 -3.04 9.21 4.11
N LEU A 13 -2.02 9.87 4.66
CA LEU A 13 -0.69 9.92 4.06
C LEU A 13 -0.05 8.52 3.99
N LEU A 14 -0.18 7.72 5.04
CA LEU A 14 0.28 6.33 5.07
C LEU A 14 -0.48 5.46 4.06
N ALA A 15 -1.79 5.62 3.95
CA ALA A 15 -2.62 4.92 2.96
C ALA A 15 -2.15 5.23 1.52
N LEU A 16 -1.87 6.50 1.22
CA LEU A 16 -1.32 6.94 -0.06
C LEU A 16 0.09 6.38 -0.31
N ALA A 17 0.95 6.37 0.71
CA ALA A 17 2.29 5.79 0.60
C ALA A 17 2.22 4.28 0.28
N LEU A 18 1.36 3.54 0.99
CA LEU A 18 1.11 2.11 0.72
C LEU A 18 0.53 1.88 -0.67
N PHE A 19 -0.35 2.78 -1.13
CA PHE A 19 -0.89 2.72 -2.49
C PHE A 19 0.23 2.83 -3.53
N MET A 20 1.14 3.79 -3.36
CA MET A 20 2.28 3.97 -4.26
C MET A 20 3.21 2.75 -4.27
N VAL A 21 3.45 2.14 -3.11
CA VAL A 21 4.21 0.88 -3.01
C VAL A 21 3.50 -0.24 -3.79
N SER A 22 2.17 -0.34 -3.69
CA SER A 22 1.38 -1.31 -4.43
C SER A 22 1.54 -1.15 -5.95
N LEU A 23 1.53 0.10 -6.46
CA LEU A 23 1.76 0.38 -7.88
C LEU A 23 3.16 0.00 -8.32
N MET A 24 4.16 0.20 -7.45
CA MET A 24 5.54 -0.21 -7.72
C MET A 24 5.66 -1.73 -7.84
N ILE A 25 5.03 -2.49 -6.93
CA ILE A 25 4.99 -3.95 -6.98
C ILE A 25 4.29 -4.42 -8.26
N ALA A 26 3.15 -3.82 -8.62
CA ALA A 26 2.45 -4.12 -9.87
C ALA A 26 3.33 -3.90 -11.09
N ARG A 27 4.12 -2.81 -11.10
CA ARG A 27 5.07 -2.52 -12.19
C ARG A 27 6.18 -3.56 -12.27
N ILE A 28 6.69 -4.03 -11.14
CA ILE A 28 7.70 -5.11 -11.09
C ILE A 28 7.12 -6.41 -11.68
N ILE A 29 5.90 -6.80 -11.28
CA ILE A 29 5.21 -7.98 -11.81
C ILE A 29 5.05 -7.88 -13.33
N ASN A 30 4.61 -6.73 -13.83
CA ASN A 30 4.45 -6.49 -15.27
C ASN A 30 5.80 -6.60 -16.00
N ASN A 31 6.87 -6.01 -15.45
CA ASN A 31 8.21 -6.08 -16.05
C ASN A 31 8.75 -7.52 -16.13
N ILE A 32 8.52 -8.34 -15.09
CA ILE A 32 8.90 -9.76 -15.09
C ILE A 32 8.06 -10.54 -16.11
N THR A 33 6.75 -10.29 -16.13
CA THR A 33 5.81 -10.97 -17.05
C THR A 33 6.11 -10.63 -18.51
N SER A 34 6.53 -9.40 -18.81
CA SER A 34 6.98 -8.97 -20.14
C SER A 34 8.38 -9.45 -20.51
N LYS A 35 9.01 -10.35 -19.73
CA LYS A 35 10.38 -10.86 -19.93
C LYS A 35 11.47 -9.78 -19.94
N LYS A 36 11.19 -8.57 -19.44
CA LYS A 36 12.20 -7.51 -19.33
C LYS A 36 13.17 -7.81 -18.20
N TRP A 37 12.66 -8.34 -17.09
CA TRP A 37 13.43 -8.65 -15.88
C TRP A 37 13.44 -10.16 -15.63
N PRO A 38 14.58 -10.74 -15.20
CA PRO A 38 14.63 -12.15 -14.85
C PRO A 38 13.75 -12.41 -13.63
N GLY A 39 12.91 -13.45 -13.71
CA GLY A 39 12.05 -13.86 -12.61
C GLY A 39 11.32 -15.17 -12.93
N GLY A 40 11.15 -16.02 -11.92
CA GLY A 40 10.45 -17.29 -12.04
C GLY A 40 8.95 -17.17 -11.77
N THR A 41 8.17 -18.16 -12.22
CA THR A 41 6.72 -18.24 -11.99
C THR A 41 6.34 -18.14 -10.52
N LEU A 42 7.10 -18.81 -9.65
CA LEU A 42 6.90 -18.77 -8.19
C LEU A 42 7.12 -17.37 -7.60
N TRP A 43 8.09 -16.63 -8.12
CA TRP A 43 8.39 -15.26 -7.69
C TRP A 43 7.26 -14.29 -8.08
N VAL A 44 6.72 -14.44 -9.29
CA VAL A 44 5.56 -13.66 -9.73
C VAL A 44 4.33 -13.96 -8.89
N PHE A 45 4.10 -15.22 -8.53
CA PHE A 45 2.99 -15.60 -7.66
C PHE A 45 3.11 -14.94 -6.28
N TYR A 46 4.29 -15.01 -5.65
CA TYR A 46 4.56 -14.33 -4.38
C TYR A 46 4.29 -12.82 -4.47
N LEU A 47 4.81 -12.15 -5.50
CA LEU A 47 4.61 -10.72 -5.70
C LEU A 47 3.13 -10.35 -5.89
N ARG A 48 2.33 -11.19 -6.54
CA ARG A 48 0.88 -10.96 -6.71
C ARG A 48 0.13 -11.06 -5.38
N VAL A 49 0.49 -12.03 -4.55
CA VAL A 49 -0.07 -12.15 -3.19
C VAL A 49 0.29 -10.92 -2.36
N LEU A 50 1.58 -10.54 -2.36
CA LEU A 50 2.06 -9.34 -1.67
C LEU A 50 1.35 -8.07 -2.16
N LEU A 51 1.19 -7.92 -3.48
CA LEU A 51 0.45 -6.82 -4.09
C LEU A 51 -0.98 -6.73 -3.54
N GLY A 52 -1.70 -7.85 -3.50
CA GLY A 52 -3.06 -7.91 -2.98
C GLY A 52 -3.15 -7.46 -1.52
N PHE A 53 -2.27 -7.96 -0.66
CA PHE A 53 -2.22 -7.55 0.76
C PHE A 53 -1.88 -6.06 0.93
N THR A 54 -0.90 -5.56 0.18
CA THR A 54 -0.46 -4.16 0.27
C THR A 54 -1.56 -3.20 -0.22
N LEU A 55 -2.24 -3.58 -1.31
CA LEU A 55 -3.40 -2.84 -1.84
C LEU A 55 -4.56 -2.84 -0.86
N ALA A 56 -4.89 -4.00 -0.27
CA ALA A 56 -5.95 -4.11 0.73
C ALA A 56 -5.65 -3.26 1.97
N ALA A 57 -4.41 -3.31 2.48
CA ALA A 57 -3.98 -2.49 3.62
C ALA A 57 -4.11 -0.99 3.32
N SER A 58 -3.66 -0.55 2.14
CA SER A 58 -3.81 0.83 1.67
C SER A 58 -5.28 1.25 1.60
N ALA A 59 -6.13 0.44 0.98
CA ALA A 59 -7.55 0.74 0.84
C ALA A 59 -8.23 0.84 2.20
N ILE A 60 -8.01 -0.13 3.10
CA ILE A 60 -8.58 -0.15 4.44
C ILE A 60 -8.17 1.10 5.22
N MET A 61 -6.88 1.42 5.27
CA MET A 61 -6.39 2.62 5.96
C MET A 61 -6.99 3.90 5.37
N GLY A 62 -7.12 3.97 4.04
CA GLY A 62 -7.72 5.10 3.33
C GLY A 62 -9.21 5.27 3.67
N PHE A 63 -9.99 4.19 3.66
CA PHE A 63 -11.41 4.23 4.04
C PHE A 63 -11.59 4.68 5.48
N TYR A 64 -10.79 4.16 6.42
CA TYR A 64 -10.85 4.60 7.81
C TYR A 64 -10.42 6.06 7.99
N ALA A 65 -9.46 6.53 7.20
CA ALA A 65 -9.07 7.94 7.19
C ALA A 65 -10.21 8.84 6.65
N PHE A 66 -10.90 8.43 5.58
CA PHE A 66 -12.08 9.16 5.08
C PHE A 66 -13.26 9.14 6.04
N ALA A 67 -13.43 8.06 6.80
CA ALA A 67 -14.45 7.96 7.84
C ALA A 67 -14.14 8.83 9.08
N GLY A 68 -12.96 9.46 9.14
CA GLY A 68 -12.52 10.22 10.30
C GLY A 68 -12.18 9.36 11.52
N ILE A 69 -12.08 8.04 11.35
CA ILE A 69 -11.77 7.09 12.42
C ILE A 69 -10.26 6.94 12.50
N SER A 70 -9.67 7.53 13.54
CA SER A 70 -8.25 7.30 13.86
C SER A 70 -8.09 5.92 14.48
N ILE A 71 -7.37 5.03 13.79
CA ILE A 71 -6.97 3.72 14.36
C ILE A 71 -5.59 3.82 15.02
N ILE A 72 -4.79 4.81 14.61
CA ILE A 72 -3.39 4.98 15.04
C ILE A 72 -3.29 5.43 16.50
N ASN A 73 -4.32 6.13 17.00
CA ASN A 73 -4.33 6.68 18.35
C ASN A 73 -5.70 6.45 19.03
N THR A 74 -5.98 5.19 19.34
CA THR A 74 -7.06 4.83 20.28
C THR A 74 -6.57 5.12 21.70
N ARG A 75 -6.85 6.30 22.22
CA ARG A 75 -6.85 6.61 23.66
C ARG A 75 -8.12 7.34 24.02
#